data_AF-A0A8H5NDS4-F1
#
_entry.id   AF-A0A8H5NDS4-F1
#
_cell.length_a   1.000
_cell.length_b   1.000
_cell.length_c   1.000
_cell.angle_alpha   90.00
_cell.angle_beta   90.00
_cell.angle_gamma   90.00
#
_symmetry.space_group_name_H-M   'P 1'
#
loop_
_entity.id
_entity.type
_entity.pdbx_description
1 polymer ?
#
loop_
_entity_poly.entity_id
_entity_poly.type
_entity_poly.pdbx_seq_one_letter_code
_entity_poly.pdbx_strand_id
1 'polypeptide(L)'
;TLLDLGVSEEIQQSQLIVVTGSSRDVSTVRSLLLNDPEIIFSGITSTWKLRFNPFHPIAMDDATITGDSAAAVIQALKDLVSTNSISNSPIYAPISSTGHGSRRDQPLSLIPLYWWLLKEAQADTAALERVT
;
A
#
# COMPACT_ATOMS: atom_id res chain seq x y z
N THR A 1 -13.04 -6.95 16.78
CA THR A 1 -12.46 -8.22 16.31
C THR A 1 -13.37 -8.81 15.26
N LEU A 2 -12.93 -9.78 14.44
CA LEU A 2 -13.81 -10.43 13.46
C LEU A 2 -14.98 -11.17 14.13
N LEU A 3 -14.80 -11.59 15.39
CA LEU A 3 -15.86 -12.14 16.24
C LEU A 3 -16.97 -11.14 16.51
N ASP A 4 -16.62 -9.87 16.78
CA ASP A 4 -17.60 -8.79 16.99
C ASP A 4 -18.40 -8.47 15.72
N LEU A 5 -17.90 -8.88 14.56
CA LEU A 5 -18.58 -8.79 13.26
C LEU A 5 -19.35 -10.07 12.90
N GLY A 6 -19.42 -11.04 13.82
CA GLY A 6 -20.16 -12.29 13.65
C GLY A 6 -19.42 -13.39 12.88
N VAL A 7 -18.12 -13.26 12.64
CA VAL A 7 -17.32 -14.29 11.95
C VAL A 7 -16.84 -15.33 12.97
N SER A 8 -17.24 -16.60 12.82
CA SER A 8 -16.86 -17.67 13.76
C SER A 8 -15.35 -17.93 13.77
N GLU A 9 -14.82 -18.42 14.89
CA GLU A 9 -13.40 -18.79 15.00
C GLU A 9 -13.01 -19.88 13.99
N GLU A 10 -13.93 -20.81 13.71
CA GLU A 10 -13.70 -21.91 12.76
C GLU A 10 -13.47 -21.36 11.34
N ILE A 11 -14.24 -20.36 10.92
CA ILE A 11 -14.05 -19.70 9.61
C ILE A 11 -12.71 -18.97 9.59
N GLN A 12 -12.36 -18.26 10.67
CA GLN A 12 -11.08 -17.56 10.75
C GLN A 12 -9.91 -18.53 10.65
N GLN A 13 -9.93 -19.64 11.39
CA GLN A 13 -8.86 -20.63 11.36
C GLN A 13 -8.74 -21.37 10.03
N SER A 14 -9.85 -21.55 9.31
CA SER A 14 -9.86 -22.30 8.05
C SER A 14 -9.66 -21.46 6.79
N GLN A 15 -9.98 -20.16 6.81
CA GLN A 15 -10.00 -19.30 5.62
C GLN A 15 -9.06 -18.08 5.71
N LEU A 16 -8.52 -17.75 6.89
CA LEU A 16 -7.66 -16.59 7.07
C LEU A 16 -6.23 -17.01 7.41
N ILE A 17 -5.28 -16.57 6.58
CA ILE A 17 -3.85 -16.70 6.84
C ILE A 17 -3.31 -15.32 7.22
N VAL A 18 -2.70 -15.22 8.40
CA VAL A 18 -2.10 -13.98 8.90
C VAL A 18 -0.60 -14.17 9.00
N VAL A 19 0.15 -13.35 8.25
CA VAL A 19 1.61 -13.25 8.39
C VAL A 19 1.91 -11.95 9.12
N THR A 20 2.57 -12.06 10.28
CA THR A 20 2.94 -10.89 11.09
C THR A 20 4.30 -10.37 10.66
N GLY A 21 4.39 -9.07 10.37
CA GLY A 21 5.65 -8.40 10.08
C GLY A 21 5.44 -7.02 9.46
N SER A 22 6.48 -6.49 8.85
CA SER A 22 6.45 -5.17 8.20
C SER A 22 6.17 -5.30 6.70
N SER A 23 5.35 -4.41 6.16
CA SER A 23 5.11 -4.32 4.72
C SER A 23 6.32 -3.85 3.92
N ARG A 24 7.34 -3.28 4.58
CA ARG A 24 8.62 -2.88 3.96
C ARG A 24 9.66 -3.99 3.97
N ASP A 25 9.43 -5.04 4.74
CA ASP A 25 10.33 -6.17 4.82
C ASP A 25 10.00 -7.18 3.71
N VAL A 26 10.86 -7.20 2.69
CA VAL A 26 10.75 -8.11 1.55
C VAL A 26 10.65 -9.57 1.99
N SER A 27 11.33 -9.96 3.09
CA SER A 27 11.28 -11.35 3.57
C SER A 27 9.91 -11.71 4.14
N THR A 28 9.33 -10.84 4.96
CA THR A 28 7.94 -10.96 5.44
C THR A 28 6.96 -11.01 4.27
N VAL A 29 7.08 -10.07 3.32
CA VAL A 29 6.18 -10.00 2.15
C VAL A 29 6.31 -11.24 1.29
N ARG A 30 7.53 -11.75 1.07
CA ARG A 30 7.77 -13.01 0.37
C ARG A 30 7.08 -14.18 1.07
N SER A 31 7.19 -14.29 2.39
CA SER A 31 6.51 -15.33 3.16
C SER A 31 4.99 -15.26 3.03
N LEU A 32 4.42 -14.05 2.94
CA LEU A 32 3.00 -13.85 2.67
C LEU A 32 2.63 -14.32 1.25
N LEU A 33 3.42 -13.95 0.24
CA LEU A 33 3.16 -14.26 -1.17
C LEU A 33 3.37 -15.73 -1.54
N LEU A 34 4.08 -16.52 -0.73
CA LEU A 34 4.19 -17.97 -0.90
C LEU A 34 2.84 -18.71 -0.79
N ASN A 35 1.80 -18.04 -0.26
CA ASN A 35 0.43 -18.57 -0.29
C ASN A 35 -0.23 -18.46 -1.68
N ASP A 36 0.52 -18.06 -2.71
CA ASP A 36 0.17 -18.04 -4.13
C ASP A 36 -1.17 -17.34 -4.45
N PRO A 37 -1.34 -16.07 -4.01
CA PRO A 37 -2.60 -15.35 -4.21
C PRO A 37 -2.85 -15.06 -5.70
N GLU A 38 -4.12 -14.98 -6.10
CA GLU A 38 -4.49 -14.55 -7.45
C GLU A 38 -4.51 -13.02 -7.59
N ILE A 39 -4.90 -12.31 -6.53
CA ILE A 39 -5.04 -10.86 -6.49
C ILE A 39 -4.43 -10.32 -5.19
N ILE A 40 -3.66 -9.25 -5.29
CA ILE A 40 -3.06 -8.56 -4.16
C ILE A 40 -3.67 -7.16 -4.07
N PHE A 41 -4.44 -6.90 -3.01
CA PHE A 41 -4.88 -5.55 -2.67
C PHE A 41 -3.90 -4.90 -1.69
N SER A 42 -3.41 -3.71 -2.01
CA SER A 42 -2.49 -2.97 -1.14
C SER A 42 -3.09 -1.61 -0.77
N GLY A 43 -3.38 -1.42 0.52
CA GLY A 43 -3.95 -0.19 1.09
C GLY A 43 -3.10 0.36 2.22
N ILE A 44 -1.78 0.38 2.04
CA ILE A 44 -0.83 0.76 3.09
C ILE A 44 -0.61 2.27 3.05
N THR A 45 -0.69 2.91 4.22
CA THR A 45 -0.41 4.34 4.37
C THR A 45 0.03 4.63 5.80
N SER A 46 0.48 5.87 6.04
CA SER A 46 0.86 6.34 7.36
C SER A 46 -0.26 7.20 7.98
N THR A 47 -0.22 7.36 9.30
CA THR A 47 -1.01 8.37 10.00
C THR A 47 -0.48 9.77 9.71
N TRP A 48 -1.33 10.78 9.91
CA TRP A 48 -0.95 12.18 9.72
C TRP A 48 -0.57 12.82 11.06
N LYS A 49 0.26 13.87 11.00
CA LYS A 49 0.60 14.74 12.13
C LYS A 49 0.58 16.20 11.73
N LEU A 50 0.32 17.07 12.71
CA LEU A 50 0.44 18.51 12.53
C LEU A 50 1.91 18.93 12.56
N ARG A 51 2.26 19.87 11.68
CA ARG A 51 3.56 20.56 11.67
C ARG A 51 3.37 22.03 11.92
N PHE A 52 4.35 22.62 12.59
CA PHE A 52 4.42 24.07 12.79
C PHE A 52 4.94 24.77 11.53
N ASN A 53 4.22 24.61 10.43
CA ASN A 53 4.49 25.23 9.14
C ASN A 53 3.15 25.64 8.49
N PRO A 54 2.81 26.93 8.43
CA PRO A 54 1.53 27.38 7.90
C PRO A 54 1.36 27.13 6.38
N PHE A 55 2.44 26.88 5.65
CA PHE A 55 2.38 26.57 4.22
C PHE A 55 2.20 25.08 3.93
N HIS A 56 2.51 24.21 4.91
CA HIS A 56 2.38 22.76 4.82
C HIS A 56 2.11 22.19 6.23
N PRO A 57 0.89 22.37 6.75
CA PRO A 57 0.59 22.11 8.15
C PRO A 57 0.43 20.62 8.48
N ILE A 58 0.32 19.75 7.47
CA ILE A 58 0.19 18.31 7.63
C ILE A 58 1.46 17.61 7.17
N ALA A 59 1.91 16.64 7.96
CA ALA A 59 2.89 15.63 7.58
C ALA A 59 2.29 14.25 7.64
N MET A 60 2.98 13.31 7.01
CA MET A 60 2.85 11.90 7.33
C MET A 60 3.79 11.54 8.48
N ASP A 61 3.39 10.61 9.35
CA ASP A 61 4.30 10.06 10.36
C ASP A 61 5.47 9.34 9.71
N ASP A 62 5.18 8.69 8.59
CA ASP A 62 6.09 8.01 7.71
C ASP A 62 5.78 8.42 6.26
N ALA A 63 6.67 9.21 5.68
CA ALA A 63 6.44 9.87 4.40
C ALA A 63 6.75 9.01 3.17
N THR A 64 7.20 7.76 3.36
CA THR A 64 7.60 6.87 2.25
C THR A 64 7.02 5.45 2.36
N ILE A 65 6.16 5.18 3.34
CA ILE A 65 5.68 3.83 3.61
C ILE A 65 4.87 3.23 2.46
N THR A 66 4.14 4.06 1.71
CA THR A 66 3.28 3.63 0.60
C THR A 66 4.13 3.13 -0.56
N GLY A 67 5.09 3.95 -1.00
CA GLY A 67 6.03 3.62 -2.07
C GLY A 67 6.95 2.45 -1.70
N ASP A 68 7.52 2.47 -0.50
CA ASP A 68 8.45 1.42 -0.05
C ASP A 68 7.75 0.06 0.10
N SER A 69 6.50 0.05 0.57
CA SER A 69 5.73 -1.20 0.66
C SER A 69 5.39 -1.75 -0.72
N ALA A 70 5.03 -0.89 -1.68
CA ALA A 70 4.82 -1.31 -3.06
C ALA A 70 6.11 -1.87 -3.68
N ALA A 71 7.25 -1.21 -3.44
CA ALA A 71 8.56 -1.69 -3.88
C ALA A 71 8.89 -3.07 -3.28
N ALA A 72 8.61 -3.28 -1.99
CA ALA A 72 8.82 -4.57 -1.34
C ALA A 72 7.97 -5.69 -1.94
N VAL A 73 6.69 -5.42 -2.26
CA VAL A 73 5.80 -6.38 -2.94
C VAL A 73 6.34 -6.76 -4.31
N ILE A 74 6.68 -5.77 -5.15
CA ILE A 74 7.19 -6.03 -6.49
C ILE A 74 8.53 -6.76 -6.45
N GLN A 75 9.43 -6.40 -5.52
CA GLN A 75 10.68 -7.11 -5.32
C GLN A 75 10.45 -8.57 -4.90
N ALA A 76 9.57 -8.81 -3.92
CA ALA A 76 9.25 -10.16 -3.46
C ALA A 76 8.64 -11.03 -4.58
N LEU A 77 7.76 -10.45 -5.41
CA LEU A 77 7.22 -11.14 -6.58
C LEU A 77 8.32 -11.49 -7.59
N LYS A 78 9.21 -10.55 -7.93
CA LYS A 78 10.35 -10.82 -8.82
C LYS A 78 11.23 -11.94 -8.29
N ASP A 79 11.54 -11.93 -7.00
CA ASP A 79 12.32 -12.97 -6.36
C ASP A 79 11.62 -14.34 -6.46
N LEU A 80 10.32 -14.41 -6.16
CA LEU A 80 9.55 -15.65 -6.20
C LEU A 80 9.39 -16.22 -7.61
N VAL A 81 9.18 -15.36 -8.61
CA VAL A 81 9.15 -15.76 -10.02
C VAL A 81 10.52 -16.27 -10.45
N SER A 82 11.61 -15.61 -10.05
CA SER A 82 12.97 -16.03 -10.41
C SER A 82 13.34 -17.41 -9.85
N THR A 83 12.77 -17.78 -8.70
CA THR A 83 13.00 -19.06 -8.04
C THR A 83 11.93 -20.11 -8.35
N ASN A 84 11.00 -19.85 -9.29
CA ASN A 84 9.83 -20.70 -9.59
C ASN A 84 9.08 -21.15 -8.33
N SER A 85 8.97 -20.27 -7.33
CA SER A 85 8.38 -20.59 -6.01
C SER A 85 6.88 -20.30 -5.93
N ILE A 86 6.33 -19.61 -6.93
CA ILE A 86 4.89 -19.39 -7.12
C ILE A 86 4.50 -19.87 -8.50
N SER A 87 3.28 -20.37 -8.63
CA SER A 87 2.76 -20.85 -9.91
C SER A 87 1.99 -19.76 -10.65
N ASN A 88 1.38 -18.84 -9.90
CA ASN A 88 0.58 -17.77 -10.46
C ASN A 88 1.38 -16.46 -10.55
N SER A 89 0.98 -15.63 -11.52
CA SER A 89 1.40 -14.23 -11.59
C SER A 89 0.23 -13.38 -11.08
N PRO A 90 0.19 -12.99 -9.80
CA PRO A 90 -0.92 -12.25 -9.23
C PRO A 90 -1.16 -10.91 -9.91
N ILE A 91 -2.43 -10.48 -9.92
CA ILE A 91 -2.78 -9.10 -10.22
C ILE A 91 -2.48 -8.24 -8.99
N TYR A 92 -1.52 -7.31 -9.12
CA TYR A 92 -1.26 -6.31 -8.10
C TYR A 92 -2.17 -5.09 -8.28
N ALA A 93 -3.05 -4.86 -7.31
CA ALA A 93 -4.02 -3.77 -7.28
C ALA A 93 -3.76 -2.83 -6.09
N PRO A 94 -2.79 -1.90 -6.21
CA PRO A 94 -2.56 -0.89 -5.18
C PRO A 94 -3.68 0.15 -5.14
N ILE A 95 -4.06 0.55 -3.94
CA ILE A 95 -4.97 1.68 -3.70
C ILE A 95 -4.15 2.96 -3.80
N SER A 96 -4.33 3.68 -4.91
CA SER A 96 -3.73 4.99 -5.15
C SER A 96 -4.70 6.13 -4.76
N SER A 97 -4.42 7.34 -5.24
CA SER A 97 -5.22 8.54 -5.05
C SER A 97 -5.33 9.34 -6.36
N THR A 98 -6.21 10.33 -6.37
CA THR A 98 -6.34 11.26 -7.49
C THR A 98 -5.09 12.10 -7.71
N GLY A 99 -4.85 12.54 -8.94
CA GLY A 99 -3.82 13.52 -9.30
C GLY A 99 -2.53 12.93 -9.87
N HIS A 100 -2.51 11.63 -10.14
CA HIS A 100 -1.32 10.91 -10.61
C HIS A 100 -1.44 10.41 -12.06
N GLY A 101 -2.66 10.29 -12.58
CA GLY A 101 -2.92 9.84 -13.95
C GLY A 101 -2.56 10.88 -15.03
N SER A 102 -2.47 10.41 -16.28
CA SER A 102 -2.26 11.26 -17.47
C SER A 102 -3.45 12.19 -17.77
N ARG A 103 -4.64 11.82 -17.29
CA ARG A 103 -5.85 12.64 -17.35
C ARG A 103 -6.12 13.20 -15.97
N ARG A 104 -6.42 14.50 -15.92
CA ARG A 104 -6.81 15.17 -14.68
C ARG A 104 -8.11 14.57 -14.14
N ASP A 105 -8.03 14.12 -12.90
CA ASP A 105 -9.12 13.62 -12.07
C ASP A 105 -9.35 14.49 -10.81
N GLN A 106 -8.52 15.52 -10.60
CA GLN A 106 -8.67 16.52 -9.55
C GLN A 106 -9.48 17.75 -10.02
N PRO A 107 -10.40 18.28 -9.19
CA PRO A 107 -11.04 19.56 -9.45
C PRO A 107 -10.04 20.71 -9.45
N LEU A 108 -10.06 21.55 -10.48
CA LEU A 108 -9.12 22.68 -10.64
C LEU A 108 -9.11 23.63 -9.44
N SER A 109 -10.30 23.91 -8.89
CA SER A 109 -10.47 24.79 -7.73
C SER A 109 -9.84 24.25 -6.44
N LEU A 110 -9.60 22.93 -6.36
CA LEU A 110 -9.05 22.30 -5.17
C LEU A 110 -7.54 22.03 -5.27
N ILE A 111 -6.92 22.19 -6.43
CA ILE A 111 -5.47 21.96 -6.59
C ILE A 111 -4.62 22.68 -5.52
N PRO A 112 -4.89 23.96 -5.17
CA PRO A 112 -4.14 24.63 -4.12
C PRO A 112 -4.27 23.95 -2.75
N LEU A 113 -5.47 23.45 -2.43
CA LEU A 113 -5.75 22.74 -1.18
C LEU A 113 -5.03 21.39 -1.13
N TYR A 114 -5.03 20.64 -2.23
CA TYR A 114 -4.30 19.37 -2.32
C TYR A 114 -2.79 19.59 -2.15
N TRP A 115 -2.23 20.60 -2.82
CA TRP A 115 -0.82 20.93 -2.66
C TRP A 115 -0.47 21.42 -1.25
N TRP A 116 -1.38 22.12 -0.58
CA TRP A 116 -1.18 22.60 0.79
C TRP A 116 -1.29 21.50 1.85
N LEU A 117 -2.26 20.58 1.69
CA LEU A 117 -2.60 19.58 2.70
C LEU A 117 -1.97 18.20 2.46
N LEU A 118 -1.91 17.76 1.20
CA LEU A 118 -1.66 16.37 0.82
C LEU A 118 -0.30 16.17 0.12
N LYS A 119 0.55 17.19 0.08
CA LYS A 119 1.82 17.15 -0.67
C LYS A 119 2.65 15.90 -0.41
N GLU A 120 2.84 15.53 0.85
CA GLU A 120 3.64 14.35 1.20
C GLU A 120 2.94 13.05 0.83
N ALA A 121 1.65 12.91 1.17
CA ALA A 121 0.87 11.74 0.80
C ALA A 121 0.83 11.54 -0.73
N GLN A 122 0.68 12.62 -1.51
CA GLN A 122 0.73 12.58 -2.97
C GLN A 122 2.13 12.22 -3.48
N ALA A 123 3.19 12.73 -2.86
CA ALA A 123 4.56 12.37 -3.26
C ALA A 123 4.82 10.87 -3.06
N ASP A 124 4.39 10.30 -1.94
CA ASP A 124 4.52 8.87 -1.63
C ASP A 124 3.64 7.98 -2.52
N THR A 125 2.38 8.39 -2.75
CA THR A 125 1.48 7.72 -3.69
C THR A 125 2.03 7.73 -5.11
N ALA A 126 2.65 8.84 -5.53
CA ALA A 126 3.31 8.92 -6.83
C ALA A 126 4.54 7.99 -6.90
N ALA A 127 5.24 7.73 -5.79
CA ALA A 127 6.31 6.74 -5.75
C ALA A 127 5.76 5.32 -5.96
N LEU A 128 4.64 4.99 -5.29
CA LEU A 128 3.91 3.74 -5.49
C LEU A 128 3.54 3.50 -6.96
N GLU A 129 3.02 4.50 -7.68
CA GLU A 129 2.61 4.32 -9.09
C GLU A 129 3.76 4.11 -10.07
N ARG A 130 4.99 4.42 -9.65
CA ARG A 130 6.19 4.24 -10.48
C ARG A 130 6.92 2.93 -10.22
N VAL A 131 6.47 2.13 -9.25
CA VAL A 131 7.08 0.83 -8.97
C VAL A 131 6.74 -0.14 -10.11
N THR A 132 7.77 -0.75 -10.68
CA THR A 132 7.70 -1.74 -11.78
C THR A 132 8.64 -2.89 -11.49
#